data_AF-A0A133U4P6-F1
#
_entry.id   AF-A0A133U4P6-F1
#
_cell.length_a   1.000
_cell.length_b   1.000
_cell.length_c   1.000
_cell.angle_alpha   90.00
_cell.angle_beta   90.00
_cell.angle_gamma   90.00
#
_symmetry.space_group_name_H-M   'P 1'
#
loop_
_entity.id
_entity.type
_entity.pdbx_description
1 polymer ?
#
loop_
_entity_poly.entity_id
_entity_poly.type
_entity_poly.pdbx_seq_one_letter_code
_entity_poly.pdbx_strand_id
1 'polypeptide(L)'
;MHLKRNTVKKNGKVYEYAKIVQSVRREDGQVTQEVVKNLGRMKTEEDWEWAESVLEAMEREEEVPEIRDLEVKGQFEYGGVLVAGDLWEEFGVKKAMMDSVEDRKPEFEFERIVFLLAVNRLYDPSSDLSASRWINEKVYPREDVEKQWIYR
;
A
#
# COMPACT_ATOMS: atom_id res chain seq x y z
N MET A 1 9.00 -4.22 28.08
CA MET A 1 9.60 -5.53 27.67
C MET A 1 11.03 -5.22 27.19
N HIS A 2 11.79 -6.13 26.58
CA HIS A 2 12.99 -5.71 25.83
C HIS A 2 13.34 -6.67 24.70
N LEU A 3 14.10 -6.16 23.73
CA LEU A 3 14.65 -6.96 22.65
C LEU A 3 15.89 -7.74 23.10
N LYS A 4 16.01 -8.94 22.57
CA LYS A 4 17.15 -9.84 22.80
C LYS A 4 17.63 -10.42 21.48
N ARG A 5 18.93 -10.23 21.19
CA ARG A 5 19.63 -10.95 20.12
C ARG A 5 19.96 -12.36 20.61
N ASN A 6 19.64 -13.36 19.78
CA ASN A 6 19.97 -14.75 20.03
C ASN A 6 20.77 -15.32 18.87
N THR A 7 22.01 -15.73 19.13
CA THR A 7 22.93 -16.28 18.13
C THR A 7 22.89 -17.80 18.15
N VAL A 8 22.56 -18.42 17.01
CA VAL A 8 22.52 -19.87 16.81
C VAL A 8 23.60 -20.27 15.82
N LYS A 9 24.45 -21.23 16.20
CA LYS A 9 25.46 -21.82 15.30
C LYS A 9 24.96 -23.17 14.80
N LYS A 10 24.82 -23.33 13.49
CA LYS A 10 24.38 -24.58 12.86
C LYS A 10 25.16 -24.83 11.58
N ASN A 11 25.73 -26.03 11.44
CA ASN A 11 26.49 -26.45 10.25
C ASN A 11 27.58 -25.44 9.83
N GLY A 12 28.34 -24.91 10.80
CA GLY A 12 29.40 -23.92 10.55
C GLY A 12 28.92 -22.51 10.20
N LYS A 13 27.60 -22.29 10.09
CA LYS A 13 27.00 -20.97 9.83
C LYS A 13 26.45 -20.37 11.13
N VAL A 14 26.57 -19.05 11.25
CA VAL A 14 26.05 -18.26 12.36
C VAL A 14 24.74 -17.60 11.91
N TYR A 15 23.72 -17.68 12.77
CA TYR A 15 22.40 -17.11 12.55
C TYR A 15 22.04 -16.25 13.74
N GLU A 16 21.55 -15.05 13.52
CA GLU A 16 21.05 -14.21 14.60
C GLU A 16 19.54 -14.08 14.48
N TYR A 17 18.87 -14.02 15.63
CA TYR A 17 17.43 -13.92 15.73
C TYR A 17 17.05 -12.84 16.74
N ALA A 18 16.04 -12.04 16.40
CA ALA A 18 15.41 -11.10 17.31
C ALA A 18 14.27 -11.79 18.08
N LYS A 19 14.19 -11.51 19.38
CA LYS A 19 13.10 -11.92 20.26
C LYS A 19 12.71 -10.77 21.17
N ILE A 20 11.42 -10.64 21.46
CA ILE A 20 10.92 -9.81 22.55
C ILE A 20 10.78 -10.72 23.78
N VAL A 21 11.42 -10.32 24.87
CA VAL A 21 11.41 -11.05 26.14
C VAL A 21 10.90 -10.17 27.26
N GLN A 22 10.31 -10.81 28.26
CA GLN A 22 9.91 -10.17 29.51
C GLN A 22 10.55 -10.89 30.70
N SER A 23 10.92 -10.13 31.73
CA SER A 23 11.45 -10.69 32.97
C SER A 23 10.30 -11.11 33.86
N VAL A 24 10.25 -12.39 34.23
CA VAL A 24 9.24 -12.95 35.14
C VAL A 24 9.93 -13.59 36.34
N ARG A 25 9.25 -13.56 37.50
CA ARG A 25 9.76 -14.17 38.73
C ARG A 25 9.12 -15.54 38.91
N ARG A 26 9.94 -16.58 39.06
CA ARG A 26 9.50 -17.95 39.32
C ARG A 26 9.05 -18.13 40.77
N GLU A 27 8.33 -19.22 41.03
CA GLU A 27 7.85 -19.59 42.37
C GLU A 27 8.98 -19.78 43.39
N ASP A 28 10.18 -20.18 42.94
CA ASP A 28 11.41 -20.30 43.74
C ASP A 28 12.08 -18.94 44.06
N GLY A 29 11.48 -17.83 43.61
CA GLY A 29 11.96 -16.47 43.80
C GLY A 29 13.02 -16.02 42.78
N GLN A 30 13.48 -16.89 41.88
CA GLN A 30 14.48 -16.55 40.86
C GLN A 30 13.85 -15.77 39.69
N VAL A 31 14.60 -14.81 39.14
CA VAL A 31 14.19 -14.06 37.94
C VAL A 31 14.62 -14.83 36.69
N THR A 32 13.68 -15.10 35.80
CA THR A 32 13.94 -15.70 34.48
C THR A 32 13.41 -14.78 33.38
N GLN A 33 13.87 -14.99 32.15
CA GLN A 33 13.27 -14.36 30.98
C GLN A 33 12.29 -15.34 30.32
N GLU A 34 11.12 -14.84 29.97
CA GLU A 34 10.13 -15.52 29.15
C GLU A 34 10.09 -14.86 27.76
N VAL A 35 9.93 -15.67 26.71
CA VAL A 35 9.83 -15.17 25.34
C VAL A 35 8.38 -14.77 25.08
N VAL A 36 8.14 -13.48 24.88
CA VAL A 36 6.84 -12.93 24.51
C VAL A 36 6.58 -13.18 23.02
N LYS A 37 7.56 -12.87 22.16
CA LYS A 37 7.43 -13.03 20.71
C LYS A 37 8.76 -13.31 20.04
N ASN A 38 8.78 -14.24 19.09
CA ASN A 38 9.93 -14.46 18.20
C ASN A 38 9.73 -13.58 16.95
N LEU A 39 10.69 -12.72 16.65
CA LEU A 39 10.62 -11.79 15.51
C LEU A 39 11.29 -12.33 14.25
N GLY A 40 12.00 -13.45 14.37
CA GLY A 40 12.61 -14.15 13.24
C GLY A 40 14.09 -13.85 13.10
N ARG A 41 14.64 -14.20 11.93
CA ARG A 41 16.08 -14.15 11.64
C ARG A 41 16.48 -12.75 11.20
N MET A 42 17.59 -12.28 11.75
CA MET A 42 18.26 -11.04 11.35
C MET A 42 19.42 -11.36 10.39
N LYS A 43 19.56 -10.54 9.37
CA LYS A 43 20.62 -10.56 8.36
C LYS A 43 21.29 -9.18 8.22
N THR A 44 20.54 -8.11 8.42
CA THR A 44 20.99 -6.72 8.30
C THR A 44 20.69 -5.93 9.59
N GLU A 45 21.23 -4.72 9.69
CA GLU A 45 20.88 -3.80 10.80
C GLU A 45 19.44 -3.26 10.64
N GLU A 46 18.94 -3.13 9.40
CA GLU A 46 17.52 -2.81 9.14
C GLU A 46 16.56 -3.84 9.77
N ASP A 47 16.94 -5.12 9.83
CA ASP A 47 16.15 -6.14 10.53
C ASP A 47 16.07 -5.88 12.04
N TRP A 48 17.10 -5.25 12.63
CA TRP A 48 17.12 -4.86 14.03
C TRP A 48 16.30 -3.58 14.28
N GLU A 49 16.43 -2.58 13.42
CA GLU A 49 15.59 -1.37 13.48
C GLU A 49 14.10 -1.71 13.33
N TRP A 50 13.77 -2.64 12.41
CA TRP A 50 12.41 -3.17 12.32
C TRP A 50 11.98 -3.86 13.62
N ALA A 51 12.84 -4.67 14.24
CA ALA A 51 12.53 -5.30 15.53
C ALA A 51 12.29 -4.27 16.65
N GLU A 52 13.05 -3.18 16.67
CA GLU A 52 12.86 -2.04 17.58
C GLU A 52 11.51 -1.38 17.36
N SER A 53 11.11 -1.12 16.11
CA SER A 53 9.78 -0.58 15.80
C SER A 53 8.64 -1.50 16.26
N VAL A 54 8.82 -2.82 16.20
CA VAL A 54 7.82 -3.77 16.69
C VAL A 54 7.71 -3.73 18.22
N LEU A 55 8.84 -3.66 18.93
CA LEU A 55 8.80 -3.49 20.39
C LEU A 55 8.13 -2.16 20.76
N GLU A 56 8.48 -1.07 20.08
CA GLU A 56 7.91 0.26 20.32
C GLU A 56 6.40 0.27 20.07
N ALA A 57 5.92 -0.32 18.97
CA ALA A 57 4.49 -0.47 18.69
C ALA A 57 3.77 -1.32 19.75
N MET A 58 4.41 -2.39 20.24
CA MET A 58 3.86 -3.23 21.32
C MET A 58 3.81 -2.50 22.67
N GLU A 59 4.76 -1.61 22.95
CA GLU A 59 4.81 -0.82 24.20
C GLU A 59 3.89 0.41 24.15
N ARG A 60 3.59 0.93 22.95
CA ARG A 60 2.65 2.04 22.78
C ARG A 60 1.20 1.70 23.11
N GLU A 61 0.87 0.44 23.41
CA GLU A 61 -0.51 -0.04 23.58
C GLU A 61 -1.43 0.50 22.47
N GLU A 62 -0.91 0.60 21.24
CA GLU A 62 -1.77 0.95 20.12
C GLU A 62 -2.78 -0.18 19.99
N GLU A 63 -4.05 0.11 20.30
CA GLU A 63 -5.18 -0.74 19.99
C GLU A 63 -5.17 -0.91 18.46
N VAL A 64 -4.48 -1.94 17.98
CA VAL A 64 -4.61 -2.37 16.60
C VAL A 64 -6.02 -2.94 16.52
N PRO A 65 -6.95 -2.28 15.82
CA PRO A 65 -8.33 -2.75 15.75
C PRO A 65 -8.34 -4.15 15.18
N GLU A 66 -9.22 -5.03 15.70
CA GLU A 66 -9.40 -6.30 15.04
C GLU A 66 -9.99 -6.04 13.64
N ILE A 67 -9.72 -6.93 12.68
CA ILE A 67 -10.34 -6.84 11.34
C ILE A 67 -11.88 -6.76 11.46
N ARG A 68 -12.46 -7.32 12.51
CA ARG A 68 -13.90 -7.28 12.81
C ARG A 68 -14.40 -5.89 13.25
N ASP A 69 -13.51 -5.07 13.76
CA ASP A 69 -13.79 -3.69 14.19
C ASP A 69 -13.58 -2.68 13.06
N LEU A 70 -13.08 -3.14 11.90
CA LEU A 70 -12.85 -2.30 10.72
C LEU A 70 -14.11 -2.25 9.84
N GLU A 71 -14.53 -1.02 9.50
CA GLU A 71 -15.56 -0.77 8.52
C GLU A 71 -14.94 -0.32 7.18
N VAL A 72 -15.24 -1.04 6.10
CA VAL A 72 -14.84 -0.64 4.74
C VAL A 72 -15.77 0.47 4.24
N LYS A 73 -15.30 1.72 4.30
CA LYS A 73 -16.07 2.90 3.86
C LYS A 73 -16.25 3.02 2.34
N GLY A 74 -15.40 2.35 1.58
CA GLY A 74 -15.42 2.41 0.13
C GLY A 74 -14.47 1.41 -0.50
N GLN A 75 -14.81 0.97 -1.70
CA GLN A 75 -13.98 0.13 -2.54
C GLN A 75 -13.82 0.82 -3.88
N PHE A 76 -12.58 0.94 -4.34
CA PHE A 76 -12.25 1.61 -5.59
C PHE A 76 -11.47 0.68 -6.52
N GLU A 77 -11.55 0.98 -7.81
CA GLU A 77 -10.90 0.29 -8.89
C GLU A 77 -9.56 0.98 -9.20
N TYR A 78 -8.46 0.29 -8.91
CA TYR A 78 -7.11 0.79 -9.13
C TYR A 78 -6.34 -0.04 -10.17
N GLY A 79 -6.40 -1.37 -10.09
CA GLY A 79 -5.53 -2.25 -10.87
C GLY A 79 -5.64 -2.04 -12.38
N GLY A 80 -6.86 -1.92 -12.92
CA GLY A 80 -7.06 -1.67 -14.35
C GLY A 80 -6.52 -0.32 -14.81
N VAL A 81 -6.70 0.71 -13.99
CA VAL A 81 -6.23 2.08 -14.25
C VAL A 81 -4.71 2.15 -14.17
N LEU A 82 -4.10 1.48 -13.19
CA LEU A 82 -2.65 1.41 -13.04
C LEU A 82 -2.00 0.73 -14.26
N VAL A 83 -2.40 -0.50 -14.57
CA VAL A 83 -1.80 -1.28 -15.66
C VAL A 83 -2.03 -0.62 -17.01
N ALA A 84 -3.23 -0.09 -17.26
CA ALA A 84 -3.49 0.65 -18.49
C ALA A 84 -2.65 1.93 -18.57
N GLY A 85 -2.43 2.62 -17.45
CA GLY A 85 -1.58 3.82 -17.38
C GLY A 85 -0.14 3.52 -17.78
N ASP A 86 0.44 2.46 -17.23
CA ASP A 86 1.80 2.02 -17.57
C ASP A 86 1.93 1.75 -19.08
N LEU A 87 0.98 1.00 -19.66
CA LEU A 87 0.97 0.71 -21.10
C LEU A 87 0.77 1.99 -21.94
N TRP A 88 -0.09 2.89 -21.49
CA TRP A 88 -0.40 4.14 -22.17
C TRP A 88 0.82 5.06 -22.27
N GLU A 89 1.66 5.07 -21.24
CA GLU A 89 2.96 5.74 -21.24
C GLU A 89 4.01 4.98 -22.06
N GLU A 90 4.13 3.66 -21.88
CA GLU A 90 5.10 2.81 -22.59
C GLU A 90 4.97 2.91 -24.11
N PHE A 91 3.73 2.89 -24.62
CA PHE A 91 3.45 3.02 -26.05
C PHE A 91 3.45 4.48 -26.55
N GLY A 92 3.73 5.45 -25.67
CA GLY A 92 3.82 6.87 -26.02
C GLY A 92 2.48 7.53 -26.36
N VAL A 93 1.35 6.90 -26.00
CA VAL A 93 0.00 7.44 -26.29
C VAL A 93 -0.23 8.74 -25.54
N LYS A 94 0.15 8.78 -24.26
CA LYS A 94 0.11 9.99 -23.42
C LYS A 94 0.80 11.17 -24.09
N LYS A 95 2.06 10.95 -24.50
CA LYS A 95 2.88 11.97 -25.15
C LYS A 95 2.25 12.44 -26.46
N ALA A 96 1.86 11.50 -27.33
CA ALA A 96 1.24 11.83 -28.61
C ALA A 96 -0.06 12.64 -28.44
N MET A 97 -0.88 12.33 -27.43
CA MET A 97 -2.09 13.10 -27.13
C MET A 97 -1.77 14.50 -26.63
N MET A 98 -0.85 14.63 -25.66
CA MET A 98 -0.43 15.93 -25.13
C MET A 98 0.16 16.83 -26.24
N ASP A 99 1.05 16.29 -27.08
CA ASP A 99 1.64 17.00 -28.21
C ASP A 99 0.54 17.47 -29.20
N SER A 100 -0.52 16.67 -29.40
CA SER A 100 -1.61 17.01 -30.32
C SER A 100 -2.53 18.15 -29.88
N VAL A 101 -2.53 18.47 -28.57
CA VAL A 101 -3.38 19.51 -27.98
C VAL A 101 -2.59 20.69 -27.42
N GLU A 102 -1.26 20.70 -27.61
CA GLU A 102 -0.35 21.72 -27.07
C GLU A 102 -0.81 23.15 -27.41
N ASP A 103 -1.18 23.39 -28.67
CA ASP A 103 -1.64 24.71 -29.14
C ASP A 103 -3.02 25.11 -28.59
N ARG A 104 -3.85 24.13 -28.21
CA ARG A 104 -5.24 24.35 -27.78
C ARG A 104 -5.38 24.69 -26.32
N LYS A 105 -4.40 24.32 -25.48
CA LYS A 105 -4.36 24.60 -24.03
C LYS A 105 -5.70 24.29 -23.34
N PRO A 106 -6.10 23.01 -23.28
CA PRO A 106 -7.36 22.62 -22.65
C PRO A 106 -7.46 23.12 -21.20
N GLU A 107 -8.68 23.48 -20.79
CA GLU A 107 -8.98 24.03 -19.45
C GLU A 107 -8.94 22.95 -18.34
N PHE A 108 -8.70 21.70 -18.70
CA PHE A 108 -8.70 20.52 -17.83
C PHE A 108 -7.65 19.50 -18.30
N GLU A 109 -7.41 18.48 -17.48
CA GLU A 109 -6.51 17.36 -17.77
C GLU A 109 -7.07 16.47 -18.91
N PHE A 110 -7.02 16.98 -20.13
CA PHE A 110 -7.62 16.38 -21.32
C PHE A 110 -7.17 14.93 -21.53
N GLU A 111 -5.85 14.71 -21.49
CA GLU A 111 -5.26 13.39 -21.68
C GLU A 111 -5.78 12.40 -20.64
N ARG A 112 -5.85 12.81 -19.37
CA ARG A 112 -6.33 11.97 -18.27
C ARG A 112 -7.78 11.53 -18.47
N ILE A 113 -8.65 12.44 -18.92
CA ILE A 113 -10.06 12.12 -19.19
C ILE A 113 -10.18 11.14 -20.35
N VAL A 114 -9.48 11.39 -21.46
CA VAL A 114 -9.49 10.49 -22.62
C VAL A 114 -8.97 9.10 -22.23
N PHE A 115 -7.89 9.05 -21.45
CA PHE A 115 -7.35 7.81 -20.91
C PHE A 115 -8.39 7.04 -20.09
N LEU A 116 -9.06 7.68 -19.14
CA LEU A 116 -10.06 7.02 -18.29
C LEU A 116 -11.29 6.56 -19.07
N LEU A 117 -11.71 7.32 -20.08
CA LEU A 117 -12.76 6.89 -21.01
C LEU A 117 -12.32 5.66 -21.81
N ALA A 118 -11.08 5.63 -22.30
CA ALA A 118 -10.52 4.47 -23.00
C ALA A 118 -10.47 3.23 -22.09
N VAL A 119 -10.04 3.39 -20.83
CA VAL A 119 -10.05 2.31 -19.83
C VAL A 119 -11.47 1.83 -19.55
N ASN A 120 -12.44 2.73 -19.40
CA ASN A 120 -13.84 2.35 -19.21
C ASN A 120 -14.36 1.51 -20.39
N ARG A 121 -14.00 1.87 -21.64
CA ARG A 121 -14.38 1.09 -22.83
C ARG A 121 -13.73 -0.30 -22.90
N LEU A 122 -12.67 -0.57 -22.14
CA LEU A 122 -12.06 -1.90 -22.03
C LEU A 122 -12.67 -2.72 -20.87
N TYR A 123 -12.97 -2.06 -19.76
CA TYR A 123 -13.31 -2.72 -18.50
C TYR A 123 -14.82 -2.87 -18.26
N ASP A 124 -15.58 -1.79 -18.45
CA ASP A 124 -17.04 -1.75 -18.26
C ASP A 124 -17.66 -0.84 -19.34
N PRO A 125 -17.74 -1.33 -20.61
CA PRO A 125 -18.12 -0.51 -21.74
C PRO A 125 -19.53 0.06 -21.54
N SER A 126 -19.62 1.37 -21.40
CA SER A 126 -20.87 2.04 -21.02
C SER A 126 -21.08 3.36 -21.76
N SER A 127 -22.23 4.00 -21.53
CA SER A 127 -22.50 5.34 -22.07
C SER A 127 -21.56 6.39 -21.47
N ASP A 128 -21.32 7.51 -22.14
CA ASP A 128 -20.42 8.55 -21.61
C ASP A 128 -20.88 9.11 -20.25
N LEU A 129 -22.20 9.15 -20.01
CA LEU A 129 -22.75 9.52 -18.71
C LEU A 129 -22.46 8.46 -17.64
N SER A 130 -22.53 7.18 -18.01
CA SER A 130 -22.19 6.07 -17.12
C SER A 130 -20.68 6.04 -16.83
N ALA A 131 -19.84 6.26 -17.85
CA ALA A 131 -18.40 6.37 -17.71
C ALA A 131 -18.01 7.56 -16.80
N SER A 132 -18.67 8.71 -16.95
CA SER A 132 -18.50 9.87 -16.05
C SER A 132 -18.75 9.51 -14.59
N ARG A 133 -19.83 8.77 -14.31
CA ARG A 133 -20.14 8.29 -12.95
C ARG A 133 -19.09 7.30 -12.46
N TRP A 134 -18.70 6.34 -13.31
CA TRP A 134 -17.67 5.35 -12.99
C TRP A 134 -16.34 6.03 -12.59
N ILE A 135 -15.89 7.03 -13.35
CA ILE A 135 -14.68 7.81 -13.04
C ILE A 135 -14.79 8.47 -11.66
N ASN A 136 -15.90 9.17 -11.39
CA ASN A 136 -16.06 9.94 -10.16
C ASN A 136 -16.35 9.08 -8.92
N GLU A 137 -16.93 7.90 -9.08
CA GLU A 137 -17.44 7.10 -7.95
C GLU A 137 -16.59 5.88 -7.66
N LYS A 138 -15.93 5.30 -8.66
CA LYS A 138 -15.26 3.99 -8.54
C LYS A 138 -13.77 4.03 -8.80
N VAL A 139 -13.24 4.95 -9.60
CA VAL A 139 -11.82 4.96 -9.95
C VAL A 139 -10.94 5.45 -8.80
N TYR A 140 -9.76 4.84 -8.67
CA TYR A 140 -8.65 5.36 -7.88
C TYR A 140 -7.40 5.58 -8.76
N PRO A 141 -6.63 6.69 -8.57
CA PRO A 141 -6.91 7.81 -7.67
C PRO A 141 -8.21 8.53 -8.04
N ARG A 142 -8.81 9.21 -7.06
CA ARG A 142 -10.07 9.93 -7.23
C ARG A 142 -9.86 11.10 -8.19
N GLU A 143 -10.74 11.21 -9.16
CA GLU A 143 -10.77 12.29 -10.14
C GLU A 143 -12.10 13.04 -9.99
N ASP A 144 -12.06 14.37 -9.90
CA ASP A 144 -13.26 15.20 -9.87
C ASP A 144 -13.58 15.68 -11.29
N VAL A 145 -14.13 14.77 -12.10
CA VAL A 145 -14.41 15.02 -13.52
C VAL A 145 -15.79 15.64 -13.70
N GLU A 146 -15.83 16.86 -14.23
CA GLU A 146 -17.08 17.51 -14.60
C GLU A 146 -17.66 16.92 -15.89
N LYS A 147 -18.99 16.76 -15.95
CA LYS A 147 -19.66 16.16 -17.12
C LYS A 147 -19.34 16.88 -18.41
N GLN A 148 -19.22 18.21 -18.41
CA GLN A 148 -18.90 18.96 -19.62
C GLN A 148 -17.53 18.64 -20.20
N TRP A 149 -16.58 18.14 -19.42
CA TRP A 149 -15.24 17.80 -19.93
C TRP A 149 -15.25 16.49 -20.73
N ILE A 150 -16.25 15.64 -20.55
CA ILE A 150 -16.42 14.40 -21.32
C ILE A 150 -17.09 14.68 -22.67
N TYR A 151 -17.90 15.74 -22.76
CA TYR A 151 -18.66 16.10 -23.96
C TYR A 151 -18.04 17.25 -24.77
N ARG A 152 -16.86 17.75 -24.40
CA ARG A 152 -16.11 18.82 -25.09
C ARG A 152 -14.92 18.23 -25.84
#